data_AF-A0AAV0WFC1-F1
#
_entry.id   AF-A0AAV0WFC1-F1
#
_cell.length_a   1.000
_cell.length_b   1.000
_cell.length_c   1.000
_cell.angle_alpha   90.00
_cell.angle_beta   90.00
_cell.angle_gamma   90.00
#
_symmetry.space_group_name_H-M   'P 1'
#
loop_
_entity.id
_entity.type
_entity.pdbx_description
1 polymer ?
#
loop_
_entity_poly.entity_id
_entity_poly.type
_entity_poly.pdbx_seq_one_letter_code
_entity_poly.pdbx_strand_id
1 'polypeptide(L)'
;MNDHWWSKRLKYEGVVSPISKDMDKCMNPNYKPFDPSAAYAEVIELPHIKDFLGPIIEFQIFKALCKICGEYKSKHAKTKHLYECNLRGYKKVGKIIKSVMASGSSTEWKFLFETIVGHRRVEIDPLLEYFQPLHNHLLKTNQETNEHIGWK
;
A
#
# COMPACT_ATOMS: atom_id res chain seq x y z
N MET A 1 9.31 1.33 25.62
CA MET A 1 8.94 0.53 24.44
C MET A 1 7.51 0.84 23.99
N ASN A 2 6.51 0.72 24.86
CA ASN A 2 5.11 1.07 24.54
C ASN A 2 4.91 2.53 24.10
N ASP A 3 5.50 3.48 24.82
CA ASP A 3 5.42 4.91 24.45
C ASP A 3 6.03 5.20 23.07
N HIS A 4 7.09 4.49 22.73
CA HIS A 4 7.75 4.65 21.44
C HIS A 4 6.87 4.13 20.30
N TRP A 5 6.21 2.98 20.52
CA TRP A 5 5.21 2.44 19.59
C TRP A 5 4.10 3.45 19.31
N TRP A 6 3.47 3.98 20.36
CA TRP A 6 2.40 4.98 20.19
C TRP A 6 2.90 6.29 19.60
N SER A 7 4.12 6.72 19.90
CA SER A 7 4.73 7.89 19.25
C SER A 7 4.90 7.70 17.75
N LYS A 8 5.28 6.49 17.29
CA LYS A 8 5.40 6.18 15.86
C LYS A 8 4.03 6.12 15.17
N ARG A 9 3.06 5.44 15.78
CA ARG A 9 1.66 5.39 15.33
C ARG A 9 1.07 6.79 15.16
N LEU A 10 1.25 7.65 16.16
CA LEU A 10 0.80 9.04 16.08
C LEU A 10 1.53 9.78 14.96
N LYS A 11 2.86 9.68 14.87
CA LYS A 11 3.63 10.41 13.86
C LYS A 11 3.26 10.07 12.42
N TYR A 12 3.09 8.79 12.10
CA TYR A 12 2.90 8.33 10.71
C TYR A 12 1.45 8.06 10.34
N GLU A 13 0.58 7.76 11.30
CA GLU A 13 -0.79 7.34 11.04
C GLU A 13 -1.84 8.23 11.71
N GLY A 14 -1.45 9.09 12.65
CA GLY A 14 -2.37 10.03 13.29
C GLY A 14 -3.34 9.40 14.27
N VAL A 15 -2.99 8.25 14.84
CA VAL A 15 -3.83 7.55 15.83
C VAL A 15 -3.18 7.47 17.20
N VAL A 16 -4.01 7.34 18.23
CA VAL A 16 -3.61 7.18 19.63
C VAL A 16 -4.34 6.01 20.27
N SER A 17 -3.82 5.53 21.41
CA SER A 17 -4.53 4.54 22.22
C SER A 17 -5.88 5.11 22.69
N PRO A 18 -6.98 4.33 22.64
CA PRO A 18 -8.26 4.75 23.21
C PRO A 18 -8.23 4.82 24.75
N ILE A 19 -7.26 4.16 25.40
CA ILE A 19 -7.08 4.18 26.85
C ILE A 19 -5.99 5.18 27.20
N SER A 20 -6.29 6.07 28.16
CA SER A 20 -5.30 7.04 28.65
C SER A 20 -4.26 6.34 29.53
N LYS A 21 -3.05 6.89 29.56
CA LYS A 21 -1.95 6.37 30.39
C LYS A 21 -2.28 6.31 31.88
N ASP A 22 -3.16 7.20 32.35
CA ASP A 22 -3.59 7.23 33.75
C ASP A 22 -4.60 6.10 34.03
N MET A 23 -5.55 5.87 33.11
CA MET A 23 -6.51 4.76 33.20
C MET A 23 -5.81 3.40 33.18
N ASP A 24 -4.75 3.23 32.40
CA ASP A 24 -3.93 2.01 32.38
C ASP A 24 -3.32 1.67 33.76
N LYS A 25 -2.97 2.69 34.56
CA LYS A 25 -2.37 2.51 35.89
C LYS A 25 -3.40 2.36 37.01
N CYS A 26 -4.62 2.84 36.81
CA CYS A 26 -5.71 2.77 37.80
C CYS A 26 -6.05 1.33 38.22
N MET A 27 -5.92 0.36 37.31
CA MET A 27 -6.20 -1.05 37.61
C MET A 27 -5.04 -1.78 38.28
N ASN A 28 -3.80 -1.37 38.00
CA ASN A 28 -2.60 -1.93 38.61
C ASN A 28 -1.47 -0.90 38.52
N PRO A 29 -0.97 -0.35 39.65
CA PRO A 29 0.06 0.69 39.64
C PRO A 29 1.42 0.20 39.09
N ASN A 30 1.61 -1.12 39.00
CA ASN A 30 2.79 -1.75 38.39
C ASN A 30 2.55 -2.18 36.93
N TYR A 31 1.39 -1.86 36.34
CA TYR A 31 1.08 -2.22 34.96
C TYR A 31 2.02 -1.51 33.97
N LYS A 32 2.63 -2.30 33.09
CA LYS A 32 3.50 -1.84 32.02
C LYS A 32 3.00 -2.48 30.71
N PRO A 33 2.12 -1.80 29.96
CA PRO A 33 1.57 -2.37 28.73
C PRO A 33 2.67 -2.59 27.69
N PHE A 34 2.46 -3.60 26.84
CA PHE A 34 3.26 -3.86 25.65
C PHE A 34 2.32 -4.17 24.48
N ASP A 35 1.68 -3.10 23.98
CA ASP A 35 0.69 -3.13 22.91
C ASP A 35 1.21 -3.62 21.55
N PRO A 36 2.50 -3.50 21.19
CA PRO A 36 3.01 -4.13 19.98
C PRO A 36 2.71 -5.63 19.92
N SER A 37 2.64 -6.33 21.05
CA SER A 37 2.33 -7.76 21.08
C SER A 37 0.88 -8.11 20.68
N ALA A 38 -0.02 -7.12 20.60
CA ALA A 38 -1.36 -7.32 20.06
C ALA A 38 -1.36 -7.42 18.52
N ALA A 39 -0.31 -6.91 17.85
CA ALA A 39 -0.18 -7.03 16.41
C ALA A 39 0.39 -8.41 16.05
N TYR A 40 -0.41 -9.25 15.41
CA TYR A 40 -0.03 -10.62 15.03
C TYR A 40 1.32 -10.70 14.31
N ALA A 41 1.56 -9.81 13.35
CA ALA A 41 2.80 -9.78 12.58
C ALA A 41 4.05 -9.51 13.44
N GLU A 42 3.94 -8.70 14.48
CA GLU A 42 5.05 -8.42 15.41
C GLU A 42 5.37 -9.65 16.27
N VAL A 43 4.33 -10.40 16.68
CA VAL A 43 4.49 -11.62 17.49
C VAL A 43 5.19 -12.74 16.73
N ILE A 44 4.94 -12.86 15.42
CA ILE A 44 5.54 -13.89 14.57
C ILE A 44 6.67 -13.35 13.68
N GLU A 45 7.19 -12.15 13.99
CA GLU A 45 8.32 -11.50 13.32
C GLU A 45 8.17 -11.42 11.78
N LEU A 46 6.94 -11.22 11.30
CA LEU A 46 6.70 -11.07 9.87
C LEU A 46 7.28 -9.74 9.37
N PRO A 47 8.13 -9.75 8.32
CA PRO A 47 8.69 -8.52 7.79
C PRO A 47 7.62 -7.60 7.19
N HIS A 48 7.32 -6.48 7.85
CA HIS A 48 6.37 -5.47 7.40
C HIS A 48 6.74 -4.78 6.08
N ILE A 49 8.01 -4.87 5.66
CA ILE A 49 8.46 -4.29 4.39
C ILE A 49 7.71 -4.88 3.18
N LYS A 50 7.23 -6.14 3.29
CA LYS A 50 6.42 -6.76 2.23
C LYS A 50 5.09 -6.04 2.05
N ASP A 51 4.47 -5.58 3.13
CA ASP A 51 3.17 -4.92 3.11
C ASP A 51 3.32 -3.45 2.68
N PHE A 52 4.48 -2.85 2.96
CA PHE A 52 4.81 -1.51 2.47
C PHE A 52 5.14 -1.49 0.97
N LEU A 53 6.02 -2.38 0.49
CA LEU A 53 6.43 -2.43 -0.91
C LEU A 53 5.44 -3.15 -1.82
N GLY A 54 4.66 -4.08 -1.28
CA GLY A 54 3.71 -4.91 -2.01
C GLY A 54 2.77 -4.08 -2.89
N PRO A 55 2.02 -3.12 -2.34
CA PRO A 55 1.13 -2.26 -3.12
C PRO A 55 1.86 -1.47 -4.21
N ILE A 56 3.05 -0.94 -3.91
CA ILE A 56 3.83 -0.15 -4.89
C ILE A 56 4.17 -1.02 -6.12
N ILE A 57 4.70 -2.22 -5.88
CA ILE A 57 5.05 -3.18 -6.92
C ILE A 57 3.79 -3.69 -7.64
N GLU A 58 2.70 -3.94 -6.90
CA GLU A 58 1.43 -4.41 -7.42
C GLU A 58 0.84 -3.42 -8.44
N PHE A 59 0.70 -2.14 -8.10
CA PHE A 59 0.18 -1.14 -9.01
C PHE A 59 1.07 -0.91 -10.23
N GLN A 60 2.39 -1.09 -10.08
CA GLN A 60 3.34 -0.99 -11.19
C GLN A 60 3.20 -2.17 -12.16
N ILE A 61 3.09 -3.40 -11.66
CA ILE A 61 2.76 -4.59 -12.45
C ILE A 61 1.39 -4.45 -13.10
N PHE A 62 0.39 -4.01 -12.35
CA PHE A 62 -0.98 -3.82 -12.82
C PHE A 62 -1.02 -2.86 -14.00
N LYS A 63 -0.41 -1.67 -13.88
CA LYS A 63 -0.30 -0.70 -14.98
C LYS A 63 0.39 -1.28 -16.21
N ALA A 64 1.46 -2.05 -16.03
CA ALA A 64 2.15 -2.69 -17.15
C ALA A 64 1.26 -3.72 -17.87
N LEU A 65 0.54 -4.56 -17.13
CA LEU A 65 -0.41 -5.53 -17.70
C LEU A 65 -1.59 -4.84 -18.41
N CYS A 66 -2.11 -3.74 -17.84
CA CYS A 66 -3.16 -2.93 -18.46
C CYS A 66 -2.70 -2.33 -19.79
N LYS A 67 -1.46 -1.82 -19.86
CA LYS A 67 -0.83 -1.36 -21.11
C LYS A 67 -0.74 -2.49 -22.13
N ILE A 68 -0.24 -3.65 -21.74
CA ILE A 68 -0.11 -4.83 -22.61
C ILE A 68 -1.48 -5.25 -23.16
N CYS A 69 -2.54 -5.13 -22.38
CA CYS A 69 -3.91 -5.46 -22.78
C CYS A 69 -4.59 -4.38 -23.62
N GLY A 70 -4.04 -3.17 -23.69
CA GLY A 70 -4.71 -2.03 -24.30
C GLY A 70 -5.90 -1.54 -23.47
N GLU A 71 -5.97 -1.89 -22.18
CA GLU A 71 -6.96 -1.44 -21.18
C GLU A 71 -6.53 -0.13 -20.50
N TYR A 72 -5.32 0.34 -20.80
CA TYR A 72 -4.81 1.63 -20.35
C TYR A 72 -4.23 2.41 -21.53
N LYS A 73 -4.57 3.71 -21.63
CA LYS A 73 -4.01 4.61 -22.65
C LYS A 73 -2.95 5.54 -22.08
N SER A 74 -3.36 6.46 -21.22
CA SER A 74 -2.48 7.43 -20.57
C SER A 74 -3.18 8.05 -19.36
N LYS A 75 -2.40 8.66 -18.46
CA LYS A 75 -2.93 9.39 -17.30
C LYS A 75 -3.94 10.51 -17.65
N HIS A 76 -3.85 11.06 -18.86
CA HIS A 76 -4.70 12.16 -19.35
C HIS A 76 -5.74 11.72 -20.37
N ALA A 77 -5.92 10.41 -20.55
CA ALA A 77 -6.95 9.90 -21.46
C ALA A 77 -8.34 10.24 -20.93
N LYS A 78 -9.35 10.31 -21.82
CA LYS A 78 -10.77 10.45 -21.41
C LYS A 78 -11.44 9.13 -21.04
N THR A 79 -10.82 8.02 -21.42
CA THR A 79 -11.28 6.65 -21.22
C THR A 79 -10.08 5.74 -21.07
N LYS A 80 -10.27 4.55 -20.48
CA LYS A 80 -9.19 3.59 -20.22
C LYS A 80 -8.18 4.16 -19.22
N HIS A 81 -8.73 4.67 -18.12
CA HIS A 81 -7.95 5.05 -16.95
C HIS A 81 -7.46 3.80 -16.23
N LEU A 82 -6.42 3.96 -15.41
CA LEU A 82 -5.84 2.83 -14.70
C LEU A 82 -6.85 2.16 -13.74
N TYR A 83 -7.71 2.94 -13.09
CA TYR A 83 -8.77 2.43 -12.20
C TYR A 83 -9.95 1.76 -12.92
N GLU A 84 -10.03 1.86 -14.24
CA GLU A 84 -11.05 1.18 -15.06
C GLU A 84 -10.54 -0.14 -15.64
N CYS A 85 -9.23 -0.39 -15.56
CA CYS A 85 -8.61 -1.52 -16.23
C CYS A 85 -9.15 -2.86 -15.70
N ASN A 86 -9.55 -3.72 -16.63
CA ASN A 86 -10.00 -5.09 -16.32
C ASN A 86 -9.16 -6.12 -17.08
N LEU A 87 -8.42 -6.94 -16.34
CA LEU A 87 -7.54 -7.97 -16.92
C LEU A 87 -8.27 -9.30 -17.22
N ARG A 88 -9.58 -9.40 -16.93
CA ARG A 88 -10.35 -10.62 -17.14
C ARG A 88 -10.38 -11.04 -18.62
N GLY A 89 -10.22 -12.34 -18.87
CA GLY A 89 -10.33 -12.92 -20.22
C GLY A 89 -9.06 -12.78 -21.08
N TYR A 90 -8.09 -11.97 -20.68
CA TYR A 90 -6.83 -11.83 -21.41
C TYR A 90 -5.89 -13.02 -21.17
N LYS A 91 -5.97 -14.04 -22.05
CA LYS A 91 -5.07 -15.23 -22.00
C LYS A 91 -3.58 -14.86 -21.98
N LYS A 92 -3.20 -13.74 -22.61
CA LYS A 92 -1.82 -13.24 -22.60
C LYS A 92 -1.33 -12.85 -21.20
N VAL A 93 -2.20 -12.25 -20.36
CA VAL A 93 -1.87 -11.92 -18.97
C VAL A 93 -1.59 -13.19 -18.18
N GLY A 94 -2.46 -14.19 -18.32
CA GLY A 94 -2.26 -15.50 -17.68
C GLY A 94 -0.94 -16.17 -18.09
N LYS A 95 -0.56 -16.08 -19.37
CA LYS A 95 0.73 -16.60 -19.85
C LYS A 95 1.93 -15.88 -19.21
N ILE A 96 1.89 -14.55 -19.13
CA ILE A 96 2.94 -13.73 -18.52
C ILE A 96 3.08 -14.09 -17.03
N ILE A 97 1.98 -14.05 -16.28
CA ILE A 97 1.97 -14.35 -14.84
C ILE A 97 2.47 -15.78 -14.60
N LYS A 98 1.98 -16.77 -15.38
CA LYS A 98 2.44 -18.16 -15.26
C LYS A 98 3.94 -18.28 -15.48
N SER A 99 4.48 -17.60 -16.49
CA SER A 99 5.92 -17.63 -16.79
C SER A 99 6.75 -17.06 -15.64
N VAL A 100 6.33 -15.92 -15.09
CA VAL A 100 7.07 -15.27 -13.99
C VAL A 100 6.97 -16.07 -12.69
N MET A 101 5.78 -16.58 -12.36
CA MET A 101 5.56 -17.35 -11.14
C MET A 101 6.24 -18.73 -11.19
N ALA A 102 6.39 -19.33 -12.38
CA ALA A 102 7.08 -20.62 -12.54
C ALA A 102 8.56 -20.56 -12.13
N SER A 103 9.21 -19.39 -12.21
CA SER A 103 10.59 -19.22 -11.77
C SER A 103 10.75 -19.31 -10.25
N GLY A 104 9.71 -19.01 -9.47
CA GLY A 104 9.80 -18.97 -8.01
C GLY A 104 11.00 -18.13 -7.52
N SER A 105 11.78 -18.68 -6.59
CA SER A 105 13.01 -18.04 -6.08
C SER A 105 14.28 -18.39 -6.88
N SER A 106 14.18 -19.15 -7.97
CA SER A 106 15.36 -19.55 -8.76
C SER A 106 15.97 -18.40 -9.57
N THR A 107 15.20 -17.33 -9.79
CA THR A 107 15.61 -16.14 -10.55
C THR A 107 15.45 -14.91 -9.68
N GLU A 108 16.41 -13.98 -9.73
CA GLU A 108 16.28 -12.71 -8.99
C GLU A 108 15.04 -11.95 -9.45
N TRP A 109 14.24 -11.51 -8.48
CA TRP A 109 12.92 -10.91 -8.71
C TRP A 109 12.96 -9.69 -9.63
N LYS A 110 14.06 -8.91 -9.65
CA LYS A 110 14.19 -7.74 -10.53
C LYS A 110 14.19 -8.11 -12.00
N PHE A 111 14.77 -9.24 -12.38
CA PHE A 111 14.71 -9.72 -13.77
C PHE A 111 13.29 -10.15 -14.12
N LEU A 112 12.64 -10.89 -13.22
CA LEU A 112 11.24 -11.29 -13.40
C LEU A 112 10.32 -10.07 -13.52
N PHE A 113 10.53 -9.07 -12.68
CA PHE A 113 9.80 -7.80 -12.69
C PHE A 113 9.99 -7.02 -14.00
N GLU A 114 11.24 -6.94 -14.49
CA GLU A 114 11.58 -6.31 -15.77
C GLU A 114 10.86 -6.97 -16.95
N THR A 115 10.61 -8.29 -16.92
CA THR A 115 9.87 -8.95 -18.01
C THR A 115 8.43 -8.45 -18.17
N ILE A 116 7.83 -7.92 -17.09
CA ILE A 116 6.47 -7.37 -17.11
C ILE A 116 6.49 -5.87 -17.34
N VAL A 117 7.32 -5.17 -16.55
CA VAL A 117 7.29 -3.71 -16.42
C VAL A 117 8.23 -3.02 -17.42
N GLY A 118 9.25 -3.72 -17.90
CA GLY A 118 10.26 -3.21 -18.84
C GLY A 118 11.47 -2.54 -18.18
N HIS A 119 11.51 -2.46 -16.85
CA HIS A 119 12.67 -1.98 -16.09
C HIS A 119 12.69 -2.58 -14.67
N ARG A 120 13.82 -2.41 -13.96
CA ARG A 120 14.07 -3.02 -12.65
C ARG A 120 13.80 -2.13 -11.44
N ARG A 121 13.46 -0.86 -11.65
CA ARG A 121 13.21 0.12 -10.57
C ARG A 121 11.77 0.04 -10.07
N VAL A 122 11.61 0.12 -8.75
CA VAL A 122 10.31 0.32 -8.09
C VAL A 122 9.94 1.79 -8.20
N GLU A 123 8.72 2.08 -8.64
CA GLU A 123 8.20 3.42 -8.91
C GLU A 123 6.82 3.58 -8.28
N ILE A 124 6.59 4.69 -7.59
CA ILE A 124 5.33 4.97 -6.88
C ILE A 124 4.25 5.58 -7.78
N ASP A 125 4.65 6.13 -8.92
CA ASP A 125 3.75 6.83 -9.85
C ASP A 125 2.49 6.04 -10.25
N PRO A 126 2.54 4.71 -10.51
CA PRO A 126 1.33 3.94 -10.83
C PRO A 126 0.29 3.91 -9.71
N LEU A 127 0.74 3.82 -8.46
CA LEU A 127 -0.12 3.86 -7.27
C LEU A 127 -0.75 5.26 -7.12
N LEU A 128 0.05 6.31 -7.23
CA LEU A 128 -0.45 7.69 -7.15
C LEU A 128 -1.43 8.01 -8.28
N GLU A 129 -1.12 7.57 -9.50
CA GLU A 129 -1.98 7.77 -10.67
C GLU A 129 -3.34 7.09 -10.50
N TYR A 130 -3.36 5.87 -9.95
CA TYR A 130 -4.61 5.14 -9.69
C TYR A 130 -5.55 5.93 -8.77
N PHE A 131 -5.01 6.49 -7.69
CA PHE A 131 -5.78 7.22 -6.67
C PHE A 131 -5.92 8.72 -6.94
N GLN A 132 -5.30 9.26 -7.99
CA GLN A 132 -5.32 10.70 -8.28
C GLN A 132 -6.74 11.29 -8.35
N PRO A 133 -7.75 10.66 -9.00
CA PRO A 133 -9.10 11.21 -9.04
C PRO A 133 -9.73 11.31 -7.64
N LEU A 134 -9.55 10.27 -6.81
CA LEU A 134 -10.04 10.25 -5.43
C LEU A 134 -9.34 11.34 -4.60
N HIS A 135 -8.02 11.44 -4.70
CA HIS A 135 -7.24 12.45 -4.00
C HIS A 135 -7.72 13.87 -4.36
N ASN A 136 -7.92 14.17 -5.64
CA ASN A 136 -8.41 15.46 -6.09
C ASN A 136 -9.83 15.74 -5.56
N HIS A 137 -10.70 14.73 -5.55
CA HIS A 137 -12.05 14.86 -5.00
C HIS A 137 -12.01 15.15 -3.49
N LEU A 138 -11.22 14.38 -2.73
CA LEU A 138 -11.09 14.57 -1.28
C LEU A 138 -10.50 15.93 -0.92
N LEU A 139 -9.50 16.42 -1.66
CA LEU A 139 -8.97 17.77 -1.44
C LEU A 139 -10.04 18.85 -1.57
N LYS A 140 -10.90 18.74 -2.58
CA LYS A 140 -12.01 19.67 -2.80
C LYS A 140 -13.06 19.54 -1.69
N THR A 141 -13.51 18.32 -1.40
CA THR A 141 -14.54 18.06 -0.39
C THR A 141 -14.09 18.54 0.99
N ASN A 142 -12.85 18.25 1.39
CA ASN A 142 -12.31 18.69 2.68
C ASN A 142 -12.25 20.22 2.80
N GLN A 143 -11.99 20.93 1.71
CA GLN A 143 -12.04 22.41 1.69
C GLN A 143 -13.47 22.92 1.80
N GLU A 144 -14.43 22.28 1.12
CA GLU A 144 -15.84 22.66 1.15
C GLU A 144 -16.50 22.42 2.50
N THR A 145 -16.16 21.32 3.20
CA THR A 145 -16.68 21.01 4.54
C THR A 145 -15.82 21.56 5.67
N ASN A 146 -14.71 22.24 5.34
CA ASN A 146 -13.77 22.81 6.30
C ASN A 146 -13.22 21.77 7.31
N GLU A 147 -12.86 20.58 6.80
CA GLU A 147 -12.25 19.54 7.62
C GLU A 147 -10.87 19.97 8.13
N HIS A 148 -10.57 19.63 9.38
CA HIS A 148 -9.23 19.81 9.94
C HIS A 148 -8.28 18.74 9.41
N ILE A 149 -7.22 19.15 8.70
CA ILE A 149 -6.20 18.24 8.17
C ILE A 149 -4.96 18.22 9.07
N GLY A 150 -4.56 17.02 9.46
CA GLY A 150 -3.45 16.77 10.37
C GLY A 150 -3.89 16.63 11.83
N TRP A 151 -2.91 16.43 12.70
CA TRP A 151 -3.11 16.20 14.13
C TRP A 151 -1.94 16.79 14.91
N LYS A 152 -2.11 16.86 16.24
CA LYS A 152 -1.07 17.31 17.18
C LYS A 152 -0.31 16.12 17.75
#